data_AF-A0A9D7YB03-F1
#
_entry.id   AF-A0A9D7YB03-F1
#
_cell.length_a   1.000
_cell.length_b   1.000
_cell.length_c   1.000
_cell.angle_alpha   90.00
_cell.angle_beta   90.00
_cell.angle_gamma   90.00
#
_symmetry.space_group_name_H-M   'P 1'
#
loop_
_entity.id
_entity.type
_entity.pdbx_description
1 polymer ?
#
loop_
_entity_poly.entity_id
_entity_poly.type
_entity_poly.pdbx_seq_one_letter_code
_entity_poly.pdbx_strand_id
1 'polypeptide(L)'
;MKLILLYCFLFVFSIELIAQKDSVEFILVDTLTNQTDEYYLAGNINGWNPKDENYHFKKDEDGTRFLMCYFDKGTNLEFKFTRGNWQTVECNNNGADIENHLIKTDTAKFLVYYIKGWKDKFNPVVKQHTASSQVKIIDTAFYIPQLNRNRRVWIYLPENYAKN
;
A
#
# COMPACT_ATOMS: atom_id res chain seq x y z
N MET A 1 8.88 13.80 -61.00
CA MET A 1 7.61 13.70 -60.23
C MET A 1 7.30 12.30 -59.66
N LYS A 2 8.21 11.32 -59.70
CA LYS A 2 7.96 9.97 -59.12
C LYS A 2 8.64 9.73 -57.74
N LEU A 3 9.52 10.63 -57.28
CA LEU A 3 10.22 10.46 -55.99
C LEU A 3 9.58 11.19 -54.79
N ILE A 4 8.67 12.15 -55.02
CA ILE A 4 8.02 12.91 -53.93
C ILE A 4 6.84 12.13 -53.32
N LEU A 5 6.22 11.23 -54.08
CA LEU A 5 5.14 10.36 -53.60
C LEU A 5 5.61 9.26 -52.64
N LEU A 6 6.91 8.90 -52.63
CA LEU A 6 7.45 7.87 -51.75
C LEU A 6 7.68 8.37 -50.31
N TYR A 7 7.95 9.68 -50.13
CA TYR A 7 8.19 10.28 -48.83
C TYR A 7 6.90 10.59 -48.06
N CYS A 8 5.80 10.91 -48.76
CA CYS A 8 4.48 11.04 -48.12
C CYS A 8 3.90 9.70 -47.64
N PHE A 9 4.38 8.56 -48.17
CA PHE A 9 3.90 7.25 -47.73
C PHE A 9 4.66 6.71 -46.49
N LEU A 10 5.85 7.25 -46.20
CA LEU A 10 6.63 6.91 -45.01
C LEU A 10 6.28 7.76 -43.77
N PHE A 11 5.40 8.76 -43.91
CA PHE A 11 4.99 9.64 -42.81
C PHE A 11 3.62 9.27 -42.20
N VAL A 12 2.95 8.22 -42.70
CA VAL A 12 1.53 7.95 -42.37
C VAL A 12 1.34 6.75 -41.43
N PHE A 13 2.39 6.13 -40.89
CA PHE A 13 2.22 4.94 -40.06
C PHE A 13 3.16 4.84 -38.86
N SER A 14 3.39 5.94 -38.16
CA SER A 14 3.67 5.87 -36.72
C SER A 14 2.34 5.98 -35.98
N ILE A 15 1.49 4.97 -36.14
CA ILE A 15 0.41 4.75 -35.16
C ILE A 15 1.15 4.29 -33.91
N GLU A 16 1.37 5.22 -32.98
CA GLU A 16 1.73 4.83 -31.63
C GLU A 16 0.61 3.91 -31.15
N LEU A 17 0.94 2.63 -30.99
CA LEU A 17 0.08 1.67 -30.30
C LEU A 17 -0.13 2.22 -28.90
N ILE A 18 -1.21 2.97 -28.70
CA ILE A 18 -1.68 3.30 -27.37
C ILE A 18 -2.07 1.95 -26.77
N ALA A 19 -1.18 1.38 -25.96
CA ALA A 19 -1.52 0.24 -25.14
C ALA A 19 -2.76 0.64 -24.34
N GLN A 20 -3.86 -0.09 -24.52
CA GLN A 20 -5.10 0.17 -23.79
C GLN A 20 -4.81 -0.07 -22.30
N LYS A 21 -4.66 1.03 -21.54
CA LYS A 21 -4.55 0.98 -20.09
C LYS A 21 -5.90 0.65 -19.48
N ASP A 22 -5.88 -0.16 -18.42
CA ASP A 22 -7.04 -0.28 -17.55
C ASP A 22 -7.11 0.94 -16.65
N SER A 23 -8.31 1.30 -16.19
CA SER A 23 -8.51 2.36 -15.21
C SER A 23 -9.43 1.89 -14.10
N VAL A 24 -9.12 2.31 -12.88
CA VAL A 24 -9.97 2.05 -11.72
C VAL A 24 -10.24 3.36 -10.99
N GLU A 25 -11.51 3.64 -10.81
CA GLU A 25 -11.98 4.68 -9.90
C GLU A 25 -12.32 4.05 -8.54
N PHE A 26 -11.59 4.45 -7.51
CA PHE A 26 -11.85 4.08 -6.14
C PHE A 26 -12.69 5.17 -5.49
N ILE A 27 -13.84 4.83 -4.95
CA ILE A 27 -14.63 5.71 -4.09
C ILE A 27 -14.53 5.22 -2.66
N LEU A 28 -14.23 6.15 -1.75
CA LEU A 28 -14.09 5.88 -0.34
C LEU A 28 -15.23 6.52 0.44
N VAL A 29 -15.99 5.67 1.14
CA VAL A 29 -17.05 6.09 2.05
C VAL A 29 -16.59 5.86 3.48
N ASP A 30 -16.39 6.95 4.20
CA ASP A 30 -16.02 6.96 5.62
C ASP A 30 -16.98 7.84 6.42
N THR A 31 -17.75 7.21 7.30
CA THR A 31 -18.71 7.87 8.20
C THR A 31 -18.19 8.02 9.63
N LEU A 32 -16.96 7.58 9.90
CA LEU A 32 -16.37 7.49 11.25
C LEU A 32 -15.49 8.68 11.60
N THR A 33 -15.17 9.52 10.62
CA THR A 33 -14.15 10.58 10.74
C THR A 33 -14.69 11.93 10.28
N ASN A 34 -13.87 12.97 10.51
CA ASN A 34 -14.20 14.32 10.09
C ASN A 34 -14.03 14.48 8.58
N GLN A 35 -14.72 15.47 8.02
CA GLN A 35 -14.65 15.75 6.59
C GLN A 35 -13.27 16.23 6.10
N THR A 36 -12.38 16.65 7.00
CA THR A 36 -11.04 17.21 6.71
C THR A 36 -9.92 16.18 6.69
N ASP A 37 -10.22 14.91 6.95
CA ASP A 37 -9.19 13.88 6.94
C ASP A 37 -8.73 13.60 5.49
N GLU A 38 -7.43 13.39 5.33
CA GLU A 38 -6.78 13.01 4.06
C GLU A 38 -6.72 11.48 3.96
N TYR A 39 -6.89 10.93 2.76
CA TYR A 39 -6.89 9.48 2.53
C TYR A 39 -5.96 9.10 1.39
N TYR A 40 -5.31 7.97 1.56
CA TYR A 40 -4.32 7.48 0.62
C TYR A 40 -4.55 5.99 0.36
N LEU A 41 -4.25 5.55 -0.86
CA LEU A 41 -4.13 4.14 -1.20
C LEU A 41 -2.67 3.73 -1.10
N ALA A 42 -2.39 2.71 -0.27
CA ALA A 42 -1.07 2.11 -0.13
C ALA A 42 -1.12 0.67 -0.66
N GLY A 43 -0.25 0.32 -1.59
CA GLY A 43 -0.28 -0.99 -2.24
C GLY A 43 0.98 -1.34 -3.00
N ASN A 44 0.95 -2.49 -3.67
CA ASN A 44 2.06 -2.94 -4.51
C ASN A 44 2.48 -1.92 -5.59
N ILE A 45 1.52 -1.15 -6.09
CA ILE A 45 1.71 -0.11 -7.11
C ILE A 45 2.50 1.12 -6.64
N ASN A 46 2.57 1.38 -5.34
CA ASN A 46 3.29 2.52 -4.77
C ASN A 46 4.35 2.11 -3.74
N GLY A 47 4.77 0.84 -3.77
CA GLY A 47 5.76 0.30 -2.84
C GLY A 47 5.29 0.30 -1.39
N TRP A 48 3.98 0.19 -1.14
CA TRP A 48 3.37 0.23 0.19
C TRP A 48 3.65 1.54 0.95
N ASN A 49 3.75 2.66 0.23
CA ASN A 49 3.88 3.99 0.84
C ASN A 49 2.49 4.48 1.33
N PRO A 50 2.27 4.65 2.65
CA PRO A 50 0.97 5.06 3.18
C PRO A 50 0.64 6.54 2.96
N LYS A 51 1.56 7.33 2.39
CA LYS A 51 1.36 8.76 2.18
C LYS A 51 1.92 9.21 0.83
N ASP A 52 1.69 8.41 -0.20
CA ASP A 52 2.08 8.78 -1.55
C ASP A 52 1.05 9.77 -2.13
N GLU A 53 1.49 11.00 -2.39
CA GLU A 53 0.65 12.07 -2.93
C GLU A 53 0.07 11.74 -4.32
N ASN A 54 0.69 10.82 -5.08
CA ASN A 54 0.12 10.34 -6.35
C ASN A 54 -1.12 9.46 -6.16
N TYR A 55 -1.29 8.92 -4.96
CA TYR A 55 -2.40 8.05 -4.56
C TYR A 55 -3.27 8.68 -3.47
N HIS A 56 -3.25 10.01 -3.41
CA HIS A 56 -4.08 10.81 -2.53
C HIS A 56 -5.50 10.95 -3.09
N PHE A 57 -6.51 10.68 -2.26
CA PHE A 57 -7.91 10.83 -2.61
C PHE A 57 -8.29 12.30 -2.74
N LYS A 58 -9.04 12.62 -3.79
CA LYS A 58 -9.64 13.93 -3.99
C LYS A 58 -11.08 13.93 -3.51
N LYS A 59 -11.62 15.12 -3.29
CA LYS A 59 -13.02 15.33 -2.91
C LYS A 59 -13.73 16.09 -4.02
N ASP A 60 -14.92 15.65 -4.42
CA ASP A 60 -15.77 16.38 -5.37
C ASP A 60 -16.62 17.46 -4.66
N GLU A 61 -17.48 18.14 -5.42
CA GLU A 61 -18.37 19.20 -4.91
C GLU A 61 -19.40 18.68 -3.89
N ASP A 62 -19.88 17.45 -4.07
CA ASP A 62 -20.86 16.78 -3.20
C ASP A 62 -20.20 16.18 -1.94
N GLY A 63 -18.86 16.15 -1.92
CA GLY A 63 -18.04 15.67 -0.83
C GLY A 63 -17.66 14.21 -0.90
N THR A 64 -17.96 13.53 -2.01
CA THR A 64 -17.51 12.18 -2.33
C THR A 64 -16.00 12.17 -2.47
N ARG A 65 -15.35 11.18 -1.84
CA ARG A 65 -13.91 11.00 -1.94
C ARG A 65 -13.59 9.96 -3.00
N PHE A 66 -12.75 10.32 -3.96
CA PHE A 66 -12.41 9.48 -5.10
C PHE A 66 -10.93 9.52 -5.47
N LEU A 67 -10.43 8.43 -6.06
CA LEU A 67 -9.09 8.32 -6.62
C LEU A 67 -9.16 7.57 -7.95
N MET A 68 -8.74 8.22 -9.04
CA MET A 68 -8.63 7.60 -10.36
C MET A 68 -7.19 7.14 -10.60
N CYS A 69 -7.00 5.87 -10.92
CA CYS A 69 -5.70 5.30 -11.25
C CYS A 69 -5.72 4.57 -12.61
N TYR A 70 -4.57 4.55 -13.28
CA TYR A 70 -4.37 3.90 -14.57
C TYR A 70 -3.29 2.83 -14.47
N PHE A 71 -3.53 1.68 -15.09
CA PHE A 71 -2.70 0.49 -14.96
C PHE A 71 -2.46 -0.18 -16.31
N ASP A 72 -1.42 -0.99 -16.38
CA ASP A 72 -1.30 -1.94 -17.49
C ASP A 72 -2.42 -2.98 -17.40
N LYS A 73 -2.87 -3.46 -18.55
CA LYS A 73 -4.02 -4.34 -18.64
C LYS A 73 -3.83 -5.62 -17.83
N GLY A 74 -4.79 -5.97 -16.99
CA GLY A 74 -4.75 -7.21 -16.20
C GLY A 74 -3.83 -7.16 -14.97
N THR A 75 -3.43 -5.97 -14.50
CA THR A 75 -2.60 -5.80 -13.31
C THR A 75 -3.30 -6.36 -12.07
N ASN A 76 -2.58 -7.15 -11.27
CA ASN A 76 -3.08 -7.56 -9.95
C ASN A 76 -2.71 -6.49 -8.92
N LEU A 77 -3.71 -5.92 -8.27
CA LEU A 77 -3.54 -4.93 -7.21
C LEU A 77 -3.74 -5.57 -5.85
N GLU A 78 -2.81 -5.24 -4.95
CA GLU A 78 -2.94 -5.49 -3.53
C GLU A 78 -2.79 -4.15 -2.82
N PHE A 79 -3.77 -3.77 -2.01
CA PHE A 79 -3.75 -2.46 -1.39
C PHE A 79 -4.56 -2.37 -0.10
N LYS A 80 -4.37 -1.26 0.60
CA LYS A 80 -5.10 -0.82 1.77
C LYS A 80 -5.31 0.69 1.73
N PHE A 81 -6.34 1.15 2.42
CA PHE A 81 -6.58 2.57 2.68
C PHE A 81 -5.91 3.00 3.99
N THR A 82 -5.35 4.20 3.98
CA THR A 82 -4.72 4.80 5.14
C THR A 82 -5.04 6.29 5.21
N ARG A 83 -4.88 6.89 6.39
CA ARG A 83 -4.90 8.36 6.56
C ARG A 83 -3.49 8.97 6.66
N GLY A 84 -2.54 8.43 5.88
CA GLY A 84 -1.16 8.93 5.80
C GLY A 84 -0.14 8.17 6.65
N ASN A 85 -0.58 7.18 7.44
CA ASN A 85 0.30 6.32 8.23
C ASN A 85 -0.33 4.93 8.51
N TRP A 86 0.50 3.92 8.77
CA TRP A 86 0.08 2.56 9.14
C TRP A 86 -0.61 2.49 10.51
N GLN A 87 -0.34 3.43 11.41
CA GLN A 87 -1.07 3.57 12.68
C GLN A 87 -2.52 4.03 12.45
N THR A 88 -2.80 4.59 11.28
CA THR A 88 -4.11 5.10 10.84
C THR A 88 -4.62 4.32 9.61
N VAL A 89 -4.24 3.05 9.49
CA VAL A 89 -4.73 2.15 8.43
C VAL A 89 -6.16 1.69 8.73
N GLU A 90 -6.90 1.34 7.68
CA GLU A 90 -8.21 0.72 7.82
C GLU A 90 -8.13 -0.60 8.62
N CYS A 91 -9.21 -0.88 9.35
CA CYS A 91 -9.36 -2.10 10.12
C CYS A 91 -10.83 -2.52 10.16
N ASN A 92 -11.12 -3.65 10.79
CA ASN A 92 -12.51 -4.03 11.02
C ASN A 92 -13.14 -3.16 12.13
N ASN A 93 -14.44 -3.34 12.35
CA ASN A 93 -15.24 -2.64 13.36
C ASN A 93 -14.80 -2.88 14.82
N ASN A 94 -13.88 -3.82 15.07
CA ASN A 94 -13.32 -4.12 16.38
C ASN A 94 -11.85 -3.68 16.52
N GLY A 95 -11.29 -2.99 15.52
CA GLY A 95 -9.89 -2.55 15.54
C GLY A 95 -8.88 -3.63 15.14
N ALA A 96 -9.33 -4.81 14.74
CA ALA A 96 -8.45 -5.88 14.27
C ALA A 96 -8.04 -5.62 12.81
N ASP A 97 -6.81 -6.02 12.49
CA ASP A 97 -6.28 -5.90 11.13
C ASP A 97 -7.14 -6.74 10.17
N ILE A 98 -7.31 -6.23 8.96
CA ILE A 98 -7.98 -6.95 7.86
C ILE A 98 -6.95 -7.36 6.82
N GLU A 99 -7.29 -8.29 5.94
CA GLU A 99 -6.44 -8.65 4.79
C GLU A 99 -6.32 -7.50 3.78
N ASN A 100 -5.35 -7.60 2.86
CA ASN A 100 -5.25 -6.66 1.74
C ASN A 100 -6.50 -6.77 0.86
N HIS A 101 -6.95 -5.65 0.30
CA HIS A 101 -7.89 -5.67 -0.81
C HIS A 101 -7.18 -6.20 -2.05
N LEU A 102 -7.81 -7.15 -2.74
CA LEU A 102 -7.27 -7.81 -3.92
C LEU A 102 -8.20 -7.58 -5.10
N ILE A 103 -7.69 -6.96 -6.16
CA ILE A 103 -8.42 -6.86 -7.43
C ILE A 103 -7.49 -7.15 -8.60
N LYS A 104 -8.03 -7.73 -9.66
CA LYS A 104 -7.39 -7.73 -10.97
C LYS A 104 -8.02 -6.60 -11.78
N THR A 105 -7.21 -5.73 -12.38
CA THR A 105 -7.72 -4.72 -13.29
C THR A 105 -8.26 -5.44 -14.52
N ASP A 106 -9.48 -5.09 -14.93
CA ASP A 106 -10.02 -5.45 -16.23
C ASP A 106 -10.93 -4.32 -16.67
N THR A 107 -10.73 -3.79 -17.88
CA THR A 107 -11.57 -2.71 -18.42
C THR A 107 -11.65 -1.49 -17.46
N ALA A 108 -12.57 -0.54 -17.71
CA ALA A 108 -12.83 0.53 -16.75
C ALA A 108 -13.66 -0.02 -15.57
N LYS A 109 -13.12 0.08 -14.35
CA LYS A 109 -13.82 -0.32 -13.10
C LYS A 109 -14.14 0.87 -12.22
N PHE A 110 -15.27 0.75 -11.56
CA PHE A 110 -15.72 1.65 -10.50
C PHE A 110 -15.94 0.84 -9.23
N LEU A 111 -15.23 1.15 -8.15
CA LEU A 111 -15.26 0.38 -6.91
C LEU A 111 -15.52 1.28 -5.71
N VAL A 112 -16.54 0.92 -4.93
CA VAL A 112 -16.93 1.63 -3.72
C VAL A 112 -16.49 0.84 -2.49
N TYR A 113 -15.74 1.49 -1.60
CA TYR A 113 -15.24 0.92 -0.35
C TYR A 113 -15.82 1.65 0.85
N TYR A 114 -16.41 0.87 1.77
CA TYR A 114 -16.93 1.35 3.04
C TYR A 114 -15.95 1.05 4.15
N ILE A 115 -15.41 2.09 4.79
CA ILE A 115 -14.47 1.91 5.90
C ILE A 115 -15.22 1.49 7.15
N LYS A 116 -14.79 0.37 7.75
CA LYS A 116 -15.38 -0.19 8.97
C LYS A 116 -14.70 0.32 10.26
N GLY A 117 -13.48 0.84 10.15
CA GLY A 117 -12.70 1.32 11.29
C GLY A 117 -11.33 1.83 10.87
N TRP A 118 -10.72 2.64 11.75
CA TRP A 118 -9.33 3.09 11.65
C TRP A 118 -8.55 2.67 12.88
N LYS A 119 -7.32 2.17 12.72
CA LYS A 119 -6.55 1.59 13.83
C LYS A 119 -6.35 2.52 15.02
N ASP A 120 -6.15 3.81 14.79
CA ASP A 120 -5.96 4.84 15.83
C ASP A 120 -7.25 5.18 16.60
N LYS A 121 -8.41 4.71 16.15
CA LYS A 121 -9.70 4.87 16.86
C LYS A 121 -9.96 3.77 17.89
N PHE A 122 -9.07 2.79 17.98
CA PHE A 122 -9.15 1.71 18.95
C PHE A 122 -7.99 1.79 19.91
N ASN A 123 -8.21 1.32 21.14
CA ASN A 123 -7.12 1.21 22.10
C ASN A 123 -6.03 0.28 21.52
N PRO A 124 -4.75 0.65 21.63
CA PRO A 124 -3.67 -0.21 21.16
C PRO A 124 -3.79 -1.57 21.85
N VAL A 125 -4.05 -2.61 21.06
CA VAL A 125 -3.93 -3.98 21.57
C VAL A 125 -2.48 -4.15 21.95
N VAL A 126 -2.21 -4.38 23.23
CA VAL A 126 -0.85 -4.63 23.72
C VAL A 126 -0.32 -5.84 22.95
N LYS A 127 0.63 -5.60 22.03
CA LYS A 127 1.24 -6.68 21.25
C LYS A 127 1.96 -7.60 22.24
N GLN A 128 1.39 -8.77 22.47
CA GLN A 128 2.07 -9.79 23.25
C GLN A 128 3.24 -10.30 22.42
N HIS A 129 4.44 -10.23 22.98
CA HIS A 129 5.61 -10.80 22.33
C HIS A 129 5.53 -12.33 22.41
N THR A 130 5.81 -13.01 21.31
CA THR A 130 5.94 -14.48 21.26
C THR A 130 7.28 -14.96 21.81
N ALA A 131 8.16 -14.04 22.23
CA ALA A 131 9.44 -14.36 22.83
C ALA A 131 9.22 -15.16 24.12
N SER A 132 9.64 -16.42 24.13
CA SER A 132 9.64 -17.22 25.34
C SER A 132 10.74 -16.76 26.31
N SER A 133 10.71 -17.26 27.54
CA SER A 133 11.75 -17.02 28.55
C SER A 133 13.17 -17.43 28.12
N GLN A 134 13.27 -18.21 27.05
CA GLN A 134 14.52 -18.68 26.46
C GLN A 134 15.21 -17.67 25.53
N VAL A 135 14.51 -16.62 25.11
CA VAL A 135 15.12 -15.54 24.33
C VAL A 135 15.88 -14.62 25.28
N LYS A 136 17.21 -14.63 25.18
CA LYS A 136 18.12 -13.82 26.01
C LYS A 136 18.80 -12.75 25.17
N ILE A 137 19.06 -11.58 25.77
CA ILE A 137 19.91 -10.56 25.15
C ILE A 137 21.37 -10.91 25.46
N ILE A 138 22.20 -11.02 24.43
CA ILE A 138 23.65 -11.19 24.61
C ILE A 138 24.30 -9.83 24.85
N ASP A 139 24.00 -8.87 23.98
CA ASP A 139 24.59 -7.53 23.99
C ASP A 139 23.56 -6.53 23.42
N THR A 140 23.48 -5.36 24.03
CA THR A 140 22.60 -4.27 23.59
C THR A 140 23.22 -3.40 22.50
N ALA A 141 24.54 -3.45 22.32
CA ALA A 141 25.31 -2.62 21.41
C ALA A 141 26.48 -3.38 20.77
N PHE A 142 26.24 -4.60 20.30
CA PHE A 142 27.23 -5.39 19.58
C PHE A 142 27.69 -4.65 18.31
N TYR A 143 29.01 -4.40 18.21
CA TYR A 143 29.59 -3.73 17.06
C TYR A 143 29.70 -4.67 15.86
N ILE A 144 29.19 -4.25 14.71
CA ILE A 144 29.23 -4.99 13.44
C ILE A 144 30.14 -4.21 12.46
N PRO A 145 31.44 -4.56 12.37
CA PRO A 145 32.43 -3.78 11.62
C PRO A 145 32.10 -3.62 10.14
N GLN A 146 31.57 -4.67 9.51
CA GLN A 146 31.21 -4.68 8.07
C GLN A 146 30.13 -3.67 7.72
N LEU A 147 29.32 -3.27 8.70
CA LEU A 147 28.23 -2.30 8.56
C LEU A 147 28.49 -1.00 9.34
N ASN A 148 29.66 -0.89 9.99
CA ASN A 148 30.04 0.19 10.89
C ASN A 148 28.90 0.67 11.82
N ARG A 149 28.23 -0.28 12.50
CA ARG A 149 27.10 0.05 13.37
C ARG A 149 26.99 -0.87 14.58
N ASN A 150 26.39 -0.36 15.64
CA ASN A 150 26.03 -1.14 16.83
C ASN A 150 24.58 -1.62 16.74
N ARG A 151 24.33 -2.88 17.11
CA ARG A 151 22.99 -3.48 17.17
C ARG A 151 22.85 -4.39 18.37
N ARG A 152 21.62 -4.49 18.89
CA ARG A 152 21.26 -5.46 19.92
C ARG A 152 21.19 -6.86 19.31
N VAL A 153 21.77 -7.85 19.98
CA VAL A 153 21.76 -9.27 19.56
C VAL A 153 21.01 -10.10 20.58
N TRP A 154 20.05 -10.90 20.10
CA TRP A 154 19.26 -11.83 20.90
C TRP A 154 19.71 -13.25 20.56
N ILE A 155 19.72 -14.14 21.55
CA ILE A 155 19.94 -15.57 21.37
C ILE A 155 18.74 -16.32 21.89
N TYR A 156 18.31 -17.32 21.14
CA TYR A 156 17.35 -18.30 21.60
C TYR A 156 18.11 -19.52 22.11
N LEU A 157 17.83 -19.93 23.34
CA LEU A 157 18.37 -21.14 23.94
C LEU A 157 17.30 -22.24 23.99
N PRO A 158 17.59 -23.49 23.63
CA PRO A 158 16.65 -24.58 23.87
C PRO A 158 16.33 -24.73 25.37
N GLU A 159 15.16 -25.25 25.73
CA GLU A 159 14.68 -25.31 27.13
C GLU A 159 15.64 -25.98 28.13
N ASN A 160 16.50 -26.88 27.65
CA ASN A 160 17.46 -27.62 28.47
C ASN A 160 18.91 -27.12 28.31
N TYR A 161 19.15 -25.96 27.70
CA TYR A 161 20.49 -25.45 27.48
C TYR A 161 21.29 -25.27 28.78
N ALA A 162 20.64 -24.84 29.87
CA ALA A 162 21.29 -24.61 31.17
C ALA A 162 21.53 -25.90 31.99
N LYS A 163 21.15 -27.08 31.49
CA LYS A 163 21.23 -28.36 32.21
C LYS A 163 22.27 -29.33 31.63
N ASN A 164 22.96 -28.95 30.55
CA ASN A 164 24.06 -29.69 29.94
C ASN A 164 25.37 -28.92 30.15
#